data_AF-A0AA36I7Q4-F1
#
_entry.id   AF-A0AA36I7Q4-F1
#
_cell.length_a   1.000
_cell.length_b   1.000
_cell.length_c   1.000
_cell.angle_alpha   90.00
_cell.angle_beta   90.00
_cell.angle_gamma   90.00
#
_symmetry.space_group_name_H-M   'P 1'
#
loop_
_entity.id
_entity.type
_entity.pdbx_description
1 polymer ?
#
loop_
_entity_poly.entity_id
_entity_poly.type
_entity_poly.pdbx_seq_one_letter_code
_entity_poly.pdbx_strand_id
1 'polypeptide(L)'
;MSAFAATSAISRCGRQLQWQQALEIFWQLPEAAADTALYNAASAACERAGHWQRALELFSGLLASALRLDRISYSTAIRACRRAGAAGAALHLLTQMRAAGVESDVIVYNAAISTMGQLPWQESLRLMAEMEASLLQLDIITYNSSIDVCGENSEWRISLLLLDDAAHRKLQPDAITYNTAISCCEDGEVWQQALRMLDEMQQKHIRADVFSYSTAISACGKCFYWQEALVLYASECWRRPWMKALKATW
;
A
#
# COMPACT_ATOMS: atom_id res chain seq x y z
N MET A 1 -26.25 9.66 -26.62
CA MET A 1 -26.20 8.55 -25.65
C MET A 1 -26.79 9.04 -24.34
N SER A 2 -27.56 8.22 -23.62
CA SER A 2 -28.02 8.59 -22.27
C SER A 2 -26.86 8.50 -21.27
N ALA A 3 -26.86 9.33 -20.21
CA ALA A 3 -25.81 9.35 -19.19
C ALA A 3 -25.58 7.96 -18.56
N PHE A 4 -26.64 7.20 -18.31
CA PHE A 4 -26.55 5.84 -17.81
C PHE A 4 -25.81 4.87 -18.76
N ALA A 5 -26.10 4.95 -20.07
CA ALA A 5 -25.42 4.13 -21.07
C ALA A 5 -23.93 4.49 -21.15
N ALA A 6 -23.59 5.77 -21.05
CA ALA A 6 -22.22 6.24 -21.00
C ALA A 6 -21.46 5.74 -19.77
N THR A 7 -22.02 5.86 -18.57
CA THR A 7 -21.41 5.36 -17.32
C THR A 7 -21.16 3.85 -17.38
N SER A 8 -22.09 3.08 -17.95
CA SER A 8 -21.92 1.64 -18.14
C SER A 8 -20.82 1.30 -19.16
N ALA A 9 -20.71 2.08 -20.24
CA ALA A 9 -19.68 1.91 -21.25
C ALA A 9 -18.29 2.22 -20.68
N ILE A 10 -18.14 3.36 -19.99
CA ILE A 10 -16.90 3.76 -19.32
C ILE A 10 -16.48 2.73 -18.26
N SER A 11 -17.42 2.24 -17.45
CA SER A 11 -17.15 1.21 -16.45
C SER A 11 -16.66 -0.11 -17.09
N ARG A 12 -17.22 -0.47 -18.25
CA ARG A 12 -16.80 -1.65 -19.02
C ARG A 12 -15.40 -1.46 -19.62
N CYS A 13 -15.11 -0.30 -20.20
CA CYS A 13 -13.76 0.06 -20.66
C CYS A 13 -12.75 0.03 -19.50
N GLY A 14 -13.13 0.50 -18.31
CA GLY A 14 -12.30 0.42 -17.11
C GLY A 14 -11.97 -1.00 -16.66
N ARG A 15 -12.90 -1.96 -16.84
CA ARG A 15 -12.63 -3.39 -16.58
C ARG A 15 -11.69 -4.02 -17.62
N GLN A 16 -11.67 -3.49 -18.84
CA GLN A 16 -10.78 -3.92 -19.91
C GLN A 16 -9.46 -3.14 -19.96
N LEU A 17 -9.19 -2.29 -18.96
CA LEU A 17 -8.00 -1.41 -18.87
C LEU A 17 -7.86 -0.43 -20.04
N GLN A 18 -8.94 -0.19 -20.80
CA GLN A 18 -9.00 0.75 -21.92
C GLN A 18 -9.36 2.17 -21.45
N TRP A 19 -8.46 2.78 -20.67
CA TRP A 19 -8.69 4.11 -20.08
C TRP A 19 -8.82 5.22 -21.14
N GLN A 20 -8.14 5.11 -22.28
CA GLN A 20 -8.21 6.10 -23.37
C GLN A 20 -9.62 6.19 -23.96
N GLN A 21 -10.21 5.04 -24.28
CA GLN A 21 -11.59 4.98 -24.78
C GLN A 21 -12.60 5.46 -23.73
N ALA A 22 -12.35 5.16 -22.45
CA ALA A 22 -13.15 5.69 -21.35
C ALA A 22 -13.12 7.24 -21.30
N LEU A 23 -11.95 7.85 -21.51
CA LEU A 23 -11.81 9.31 -21.56
C LEU A 23 -12.38 9.91 -22.85
N GLU A 24 -12.21 9.26 -24.01
CA GLU A 24 -12.81 9.73 -25.27
C GLU A 24 -14.33 9.78 -25.17
N ILE A 25 -14.94 8.73 -24.62
CA ILE A 25 -16.39 8.71 -24.37
C ILE A 25 -16.79 9.81 -23.38
N PHE A 26 -15.97 10.07 -22.36
CA PHE A 26 -16.21 11.12 -21.37
C PHE A 26 -16.20 12.52 -22.00
N TRP A 27 -15.17 12.86 -22.78
CA TRP A 27 -15.02 14.19 -23.39
C TRP A 27 -15.99 14.46 -24.54
N GLN A 28 -16.56 13.40 -25.15
CA GLN A 28 -17.60 13.55 -26.16
C GLN A 28 -18.98 13.91 -25.57
N LEU A 29 -19.16 13.81 -24.26
CA LEU A 29 -20.44 14.12 -23.61
C LEU A 29 -20.52 15.60 -23.28
N PRO A 30 -21.70 16.24 -23.48
CA PRO A 30 -21.89 17.62 -23.09
C PRO A 30 -21.78 17.76 -21.57
N GLU A 31 -21.19 18.86 -21.09
CA GLU A 31 -21.00 19.14 -19.65
C GLU A 31 -22.31 19.08 -18.86
N ALA A 32 -23.44 19.46 -19.48
CA ALA A 32 -24.78 19.38 -18.89
C ALA A 32 -25.26 17.95 -18.59
N ALA A 33 -24.64 16.92 -19.18
CA ALA A 33 -24.94 15.51 -18.95
C ALA A 33 -23.92 14.82 -18.03
N ALA A 34 -22.89 15.54 -17.57
CA ALA A 34 -21.89 15.01 -16.66
C ALA A 34 -22.46 14.97 -15.24
N ASP A 35 -22.52 13.76 -14.68
CA ASP A 35 -22.89 13.52 -13.28
C ASP A 35 -21.71 12.96 -12.49
N THR A 36 -21.83 12.92 -11.16
CA THR A 36 -20.81 12.35 -10.27
C THR A 36 -20.44 10.91 -10.68
N ALA A 37 -21.41 10.13 -11.17
CA ALA A 37 -21.19 8.74 -11.57
C ALA A 37 -20.28 8.61 -12.81
N LEU A 38 -20.42 9.51 -13.78
CA LEU A 38 -19.60 9.55 -14.99
C LEU A 38 -18.14 9.89 -14.67
N TYR A 39 -17.91 10.93 -13.85
CA TYR A 39 -16.58 11.29 -13.36
C TYR A 39 -15.96 10.14 -12.56
N ASN A 40 -16.72 9.53 -11.65
CA ASN A 40 -16.25 8.40 -10.85
C ASN A 40 -15.87 7.19 -11.70
N ALA A 41 -16.66 6.86 -12.73
CA ALA A 41 -16.37 5.76 -13.63
C ALA A 41 -15.09 6.03 -14.45
N ALA A 42 -14.91 7.25 -14.94
CA ALA A 42 -13.72 7.65 -15.70
C ALA A 42 -12.47 7.67 -14.80
N SER A 43 -12.55 8.26 -13.61
CA SER A 43 -11.46 8.27 -12.62
C SER A 43 -11.06 6.86 -12.19
N ALA A 44 -12.04 5.97 -11.97
CA ALA A 44 -11.77 4.59 -11.61
C ALA A 44 -11.18 3.77 -12.78
N ALA A 45 -11.48 4.12 -14.04
CA ALA A 45 -10.83 3.51 -15.20
C ALA A 45 -9.35 3.94 -15.29
N CYS A 46 -9.07 5.23 -15.08
CA CYS A 46 -7.71 5.77 -15.02
C CYS A 46 -6.90 5.20 -13.86
N GLU A 47 -7.50 5.09 -12.66
CA GLU A 47 -6.83 4.51 -11.48
C GLU A 47 -6.45 3.05 -11.73
N ARG A 48 -7.35 2.22 -12.28
CA ARG A 48 -7.05 0.82 -12.59
C ARG A 48 -5.93 0.68 -13.62
N ALA A 49 -5.92 1.56 -14.64
CA ALA A 49 -4.88 1.58 -15.66
C ALA A 49 -3.54 2.17 -15.20
N GLY A 50 -3.44 2.72 -13.99
CA GLY A 50 -2.19 3.30 -13.46
C GLY A 50 -1.97 4.77 -13.75
N HIS A 51 -2.91 5.43 -14.44
CA HIS A 51 -2.83 6.84 -14.78
C HIS A 51 -3.42 7.72 -13.67
N TRP A 52 -2.70 7.80 -12.55
CA TRP A 52 -3.13 8.56 -11.38
C TRP A 52 -3.25 10.06 -11.64
N GLN A 53 -2.43 10.64 -12.53
CA GLN A 53 -2.51 12.06 -12.90
C GLN A 53 -3.89 12.39 -13.50
N ARG A 54 -4.35 11.58 -14.45
CA ARG A 54 -5.65 11.74 -15.09
C ARG A 54 -6.81 11.52 -14.12
N ALA A 55 -6.67 10.60 -13.18
CA ALA A 55 -7.68 10.39 -12.14
C ALA A 55 -7.81 11.62 -11.22
N LEU A 56 -6.69 12.25 -10.85
CA LEU A 56 -6.70 13.48 -10.06
C LEU A 56 -7.18 14.70 -10.87
N GLU A 57 -6.85 14.80 -12.16
CA GLU A 57 -7.41 15.82 -13.06
C GLU A 57 -8.95 15.72 -13.11
N LEU A 58 -9.49 14.52 -13.33
CA LEU A 58 -10.94 14.30 -13.35
C LEU A 58 -11.59 14.62 -11.99
N PHE A 59 -10.94 14.27 -10.88
CA PHE A 59 -11.42 14.63 -9.55
C PHE A 59 -11.42 16.15 -9.32
N SER A 60 -10.38 16.86 -9.80
CA SER A 60 -10.34 18.33 -9.75
C SER A 60 -11.44 18.98 -10.59
N GLY A 61 -11.76 18.39 -11.76
CA GLY A 61 -12.90 18.79 -12.58
C GLY A 61 -14.23 18.56 -11.86
N LEU A 62 -14.39 17.43 -11.18
CA LEU A 62 -15.57 17.14 -10.38
C LEU A 62 -15.74 18.14 -9.23
N LEU A 63 -14.65 18.50 -8.53
CA LEU A 63 -14.64 19.56 -7.52
C LEU A 63 -15.06 20.93 -8.10
N ALA A 64 -14.52 21.30 -9.27
CA ALA A 64 -14.83 22.58 -9.93
C ALA A 64 -16.29 22.66 -10.42
N SER A 65 -16.87 21.52 -10.80
CA SER A 65 -18.27 21.44 -11.25
C SER A 65 -19.31 21.58 -10.12
N ALA A 66 -18.88 21.72 -8.86
CA ALA A 66 -19.72 21.80 -7.66
C ALA A 66 -20.72 20.63 -7.52
N LEU A 67 -20.47 19.51 -8.21
CA LEU A 67 -21.24 18.28 -8.08
C LEU A 67 -20.99 17.66 -6.70
N ARG A 68 -22.01 17.01 -6.15
CA ARG A 68 -21.92 16.33 -4.86
C ARG A 68 -20.94 15.17 -4.97
N LEU A 69 -19.83 15.26 -4.23
CA LEU A 69 -18.89 14.17 -4.07
C LEU A 69 -19.51 13.04 -3.25
N ASP A 70 -19.22 11.81 -3.64
CA ASP A 70 -19.63 10.61 -2.91
C ASP A 70 -18.40 9.81 -2.45
N ARG A 71 -18.66 8.67 -1.79
CA ARG A 71 -17.61 7.75 -1.32
C ARG A 71 -16.70 7.26 -2.46
N ILE A 72 -17.24 7.08 -3.66
CA ILE A 72 -16.47 6.58 -4.81
C ILE A 72 -15.53 7.68 -5.31
N SER A 73 -15.96 8.94 -5.32
CA SER A 73 -15.12 10.09 -5.67
C SER A 73 -13.89 10.18 -4.76
N TYR A 74 -14.10 10.17 -3.44
CA TYR A 74 -12.99 10.25 -2.49
C TYR A 74 -12.08 9.01 -2.52
N SER A 75 -12.65 7.81 -2.55
CA SER A 75 -11.86 6.57 -2.55
C SER A 75 -10.98 6.43 -3.80
N THR A 76 -11.49 6.79 -4.98
CA THR A 76 -10.71 6.77 -6.22
C THR A 76 -9.57 7.80 -6.19
N ALA A 77 -9.82 9.01 -5.68
CA ALA A 77 -8.81 10.05 -5.55
C ALA A 77 -7.71 9.67 -4.55
N ILE A 78 -8.07 9.17 -3.36
CA ILE A 78 -7.09 8.74 -2.33
C ILE A 78 -6.24 7.55 -2.85
N ARG A 79 -6.85 6.60 -3.57
CA ARG A 79 -6.10 5.52 -4.23
C ARG A 79 -5.17 6.01 -5.33
N ALA A 80 -5.55 7.05 -6.06
CA ALA A 80 -4.68 7.72 -7.03
C ALA A 80 -3.51 8.43 -6.31
N CYS A 81 -3.75 9.09 -5.17
CA CYS A 81 -2.70 9.70 -4.34
C CYS A 81 -1.64 8.68 -3.89
N ARG A 82 -2.04 7.43 -3.61
CA ARG A 82 -1.10 6.35 -3.29
C ARG A 82 -0.08 6.08 -4.38
N ARG A 83 -0.52 6.05 -5.65
CA ARG A 83 0.38 5.89 -6.79
C ARG A 83 1.23 7.13 -7.07
N ALA A 84 0.72 8.31 -6.66
CA ALA A 84 1.42 9.58 -6.79
C ALA A 84 2.45 9.84 -5.67
N GLY A 85 2.46 9.05 -4.59
CA GLY A 85 3.22 9.37 -3.37
C GLY A 85 2.75 10.65 -2.68
N ALA A 86 1.51 11.08 -2.93
CA ALA A 86 0.99 12.38 -2.49
C ALA A 86 0.32 12.30 -1.12
N ALA A 87 1.10 12.06 -0.07
CA ALA A 87 0.62 11.84 1.30
C ALA A 87 -0.25 12.99 1.85
N GLY A 88 0.21 14.23 1.68
CA GLY A 88 -0.51 15.42 2.13
C GLY A 88 -1.87 15.59 1.43
N ALA A 89 -1.96 15.25 0.15
CA ALA A 89 -3.23 15.27 -0.59
C ALA A 89 -4.18 14.17 -0.11
N ALA A 90 -3.69 12.95 0.15
CA ALA A 90 -4.50 11.86 0.69
C ALA A 90 -5.12 12.21 2.05
N LEU A 91 -4.34 12.82 2.95
CA LEU A 91 -4.81 13.32 4.25
C LEU A 91 -5.83 14.43 4.10
N HIS A 92 -5.58 15.40 3.21
CA HIS A 92 -6.53 16.47 2.96
C HIS A 92 -7.87 15.93 2.44
N LEU A 93 -7.85 14.97 1.53
CA LEU A 93 -9.06 14.33 1.02
C LEU A 93 -9.81 13.53 2.10
N LEU A 94 -9.09 12.81 2.97
CA LEU A 94 -9.68 12.14 4.13
C LEU A 94 -10.40 13.12 5.06
N THR A 95 -9.75 14.23 5.41
CA THR A 95 -10.36 15.25 6.27
C THR A 95 -11.58 15.91 5.62
N GLN A 96 -11.53 16.20 4.32
CA GLN A 96 -12.69 16.70 3.58
C GLN A 96 -13.85 15.70 3.55
N MET A 97 -13.55 14.41 3.30
CA MET A 97 -14.53 13.33 3.29
C MET A 97 -15.29 13.24 4.64
N ARG A 98 -14.56 13.39 5.75
CA ARG A 98 -15.14 13.44 7.10
C ARG A 98 -15.98 14.69 7.34
N ALA A 99 -15.49 15.87 6.96
CA ALA A 99 -16.23 17.11 7.09
C ALA A 99 -17.53 17.10 6.27
N ALA A 100 -17.54 16.38 5.14
CA ALA A 100 -18.72 16.16 4.32
C ALA A 100 -19.68 15.08 4.88
N GLY A 101 -19.34 14.42 5.99
CA GLY A 101 -20.14 13.35 6.60
C GLY A 101 -20.22 12.09 5.74
N VAL A 102 -19.25 11.86 4.84
CA VAL A 102 -19.21 10.68 3.99
C VAL A 102 -18.50 9.54 4.73
N GLU A 103 -19.18 8.41 4.88
CA GLU A 103 -18.62 7.23 5.55
C GLU A 103 -17.37 6.73 4.84
N SER A 104 -16.29 6.63 5.60
CA SER A 104 -15.01 6.05 5.18
C SER A 104 -15.02 4.54 5.45
N ASP A 105 -14.28 3.79 4.64
CA ASP A 105 -14.10 2.36 4.82
C ASP A 105 -12.62 2.01 5.03
N VAL A 106 -12.36 0.76 5.37
CA VAL A 106 -11.00 0.22 5.61
C VAL A 106 -10.09 0.44 4.39
N ILE A 107 -10.64 0.36 3.17
CA ILE A 107 -9.88 0.50 1.93
C ILE A 107 -9.34 1.92 1.77
N VAL A 108 -10.16 2.94 2.08
CA VAL A 108 -9.76 4.34 2.01
C VAL A 108 -8.66 4.65 3.02
N TYR A 109 -8.79 4.17 4.26
CA TYR A 109 -7.75 4.33 5.29
C TYR A 109 -6.46 3.62 4.92
N ASN A 110 -6.52 2.35 4.50
CA ASN A 110 -5.34 1.60 4.09
C ASN A 110 -4.61 2.29 2.92
N ALA A 111 -5.37 2.79 1.94
CA ALA A 111 -4.80 3.56 0.84
C ALA A 111 -4.10 4.82 1.36
N ALA A 112 -4.71 5.57 2.28
CA ALA A 112 -4.09 6.76 2.86
C ALA A 112 -2.84 6.43 3.68
N ILE A 113 -2.88 5.44 4.57
CA ILE A 113 -1.73 5.02 5.39
C ILE A 113 -0.55 4.61 4.51
N SER A 114 -0.78 3.82 3.47
CA SER A 114 0.29 3.41 2.53
C SER A 114 0.91 4.56 1.74
N THR A 115 0.31 5.76 1.75
CA THR A 115 0.92 6.95 1.14
C THR A 115 1.87 7.68 2.08
N MET A 116 1.86 7.34 3.38
CA MET A 116 2.46 8.13 4.46
C MET A 116 3.93 7.83 4.70
N GLY A 117 4.61 7.10 3.81
CA GLY A 117 6.00 6.70 4.04
C GLY A 117 6.92 7.86 4.44
N GLN A 118 6.78 9.01 3.76
CA GLN A 118 7.56 10.23 4.07
C GLN A 118 7.00 11.11 5.19
N LEU A 119 5.86 10.74 5.78
CA LEU A 119 5.29 11.44 6.93
C LEU A 119 5.74 10.78 8.24
N PRO A 120 5.68 11.50 9.37
CA PRO A 120 5.98 10.92 10.67
C PRO A 120 5.10 9.69 10.95
N TRP A 121 5.71 8.59 11.40
CA TRP A 121 5.04 7.34 11.72
C TRP A 121 3.84 7.48 12.68
N GLN A 122 3.85 8.53 13.51
CA GLN A 122 2.78 8.85 14.44
C GLN A 122 1.45 9.13 13.72
N GLU A 123 1.48 9.70 12.50
CA GLU A 123 0.27 9.93 11.72
C GLU A 123 -0.37 8.62 11.26
N SER A 124 0.44 7.59 10.97
CA SER A 124 -0.04 6.25 10.67
C SER A 124 -0.80 5.65 11.86
N LEU A 125 -0.23 5.74 13.06
CA LEU A 125 -0.89 5.24 14.27
C LEU A 125 -2.13 6.04 14.64
N ARG A 126 -2.11 7.36 14.42
CA ARG A 126 -3.29 8.22 14.60
C ARG A 126 -4.43 7.77 13.70
N LEU A 127 -4.16 7.46 12.42
CA LEU A 127 -5.19 6.93 11.52
C LEU A 127 -5.69 5.55 11.97
N MET A 128 -4.82 4.67 12.47
CA MET A 128 -5.26 3.38 13.03
C MET A 128 -6.20 3.56 14.22
N ALA A 129 -5.84 4.43 15.17
CA ALA A 129 -6.68 4.73 16.33
C ALA A 129 -8.03 5.34 15.91
N GLU A 130 -8.03 6.16 14.85
CA GLU A 130 -9.25 6.72 14.29
C GLU A 130 -10.14 5.68 13.60
N MET A 131 -9.55 4.71 12.89
CA MET A 131 -10.30 3.57 12.34
C MET A 131 -11.00 2.79 13.45
N GLU A 132 -10.30 2.49 14.54
CA GLU A 132 -10.88 1.80 15.71
C GLU A 132 -12.00 2.63 16.37
N ALA A 133 -11.79 3.94 16.54
CA ALA A 133 -12.83 4.85 17.05
C ALA A 133 -14.06 4.92 16.14
N SER A 134 -13.87 4.71 14.83
CA SER A 134 -14.93 4.61 13.83
C SER A 134 -15.53 3.21 13.73
N LEU A 135 -15.20 2.30 14.66
CA LEU A 135 -15.65 0.89 14.69
C LEU A 135 -15.24 0.09 13.45
N LEU A 136 -14.20 0.52 12.73
CA LEU A 136 -13.61 -0.22 11.63
C LEU A 136 -12.59 -1.22 12.18
N GLN A 137 -12.67 -2.46 11.72
CA GLN A 137 -11.70 -3.50 12.07
C GLN A 137 -10.42 -3.31 11.25
N LEU A 138 -9.30 -3.17 11.96
CA LEU A 138 -7.98 -3.17 11.34
C LEU A 138 -7.70 -4.55 10.74
N ASP A 139 -7.18 -4.57 9.51
CA ASP A 139 -6.77 -5.79 8.83
C ASP A 139 -5.25 -5.88 8.73
N ILE A 140 -4.73 -7.01 8.23
CA ILE A 140 -3.29 -7.19 8.06
C ILE A 140 -2.69 -6.17 7.09
N ILE A 141 -3.49 -5.64 6.15
CA ILE A 141 -3.04 -4.62 5.19
C ILE A 141 -2.78 -3.29 5.92
N THR A 142 -3.62 -2.93 6.89
CA THR A 142 -3.38 -1.77 7.77
C THR A 142 -2.04 -1.92 8.50
N TYR A 143 -1.79 -3.07 9.13
CA TYR A 143 -0.55 -3.33 9.85
C TYR A 143 0.67 -3.32 8.93
N ASN A 144 0.60 -3.98 7.77
CA ASN A 144 1.68 -3.99 6.79
C ASN A 144 2.02 -2.56 6.36
N SER A 145 1.01 -1.74 6.07
CA SER A 145 1.21 -0.36 5.66
C SER A 145 1.82 0.50 6.79
N SER A 146 1.36 0.33 8.03
CA SER A 146 1.92 1.06 9.18
C SER A 146 3.35 0.64 9.52
N ILE A 147 3.67 -0.66 9.39
CA ILE A 147 5.02 -1.18 9.57
C ILE A 147 5.97 -0.61 8.49
N ASP A 148 5.51 -0.51 7.25
CA ASP A 148 6.25 0.09 6.14
C ASP A 148 6.59 1.56 6.42
N VAL A 149 5.61 2.36 6.87
CA VAL A 149 5.82 3.75 7.29
C VAL A 149 6.84 3.84 8.44
N CYS A 150 6.81 2.90 9.40
CA CYS A 150 7.81 2.86 10.47
C CYS A 150 9.22 2.58 9.93
N GLY A 151 9.35 1.75 8.89
CA GLY A 151 10.62 1.48 8.22
C GLY A 151 11.19 2.73 7.56
N GLU A 152 10.37 3.45 6.80
CA GLU A 152 10.78 4.72 6.16
C GLU A 152 11.19 5.80 7.18
N ASN A 153 10.65 5.74 8.40
CA ASN A 153 11.03 6.64 9.50
C ASN A 153 12.17 6.10 10.39
N SER A 154 12.78 4.96 10.05
CA SER A 154 13.85 4.28 10.82
C SER A 154 13.43 3.85 12.24
N GLU A 155 12.15 3.60 12.48
CA GLU A 155 11.57 3.32 13.79
C GLU A 155 11.27 1.83 13.96
N TRP A 156 12.34 1.03 13.93
CA TRP A 156 12.29 -0.44 13.99
C TRP A 156 11.57 -0.97 15.25
N ARG A 157 11.66 -0.27 16.38
CA ARG A 157 11.00 -0.68 17.63
C ARG A 157 9.48 -0.68 17.51
N ILE A 158 8.93 0.35 16.86
CA ILE A 158 7.49 0.48 16.65
C ILE A 158 7.02 -0.54 15.61
N SER A 159 7.80 -0.78 14.56
CA SER A 159 7.55 -1.85 13.60
C SER A 159 7.40 -3.23 14.27
N LEU A 160 8.31 -3.60 15.17
CA LEU A 160 8.24 -4.86 15.92
C LEU A 160 7.03 -4.92 16.88
N LEU A 161 6.72 -3.80 17.54
CA LEU A 161 5.54 -3.70 18.41
C LEU A 161 4.25 -3.93 17.60
N LEU A 162 4.15 -3.34 16.40
CA LEU A 162 3.00 -3.51 15.51
C LEU A 162 2.87 -4.96 14.99
N LEU A 163 3.99 -5.62 14.69
CA LEU A 163 4.01 -7.01 14.29
C LEU A 163 3.47 -7.93 15.42
N ASP A 164 3.90 -7.67 16.66
CA ASP A 164 3.45 -8.43 17.83
C ASP A 164 1.96 -8.17 18.15
N ASP A 165 1.52 -6.91 18.07
CA ASP A 165 0.10 -6.54 18.24
C ASP A 165 -0.79 -7.20 17.16
N ALA A 166 -0.34 -7.26 15.91
CA ALA A 166 -1.05 -7.98 14.85
C ALA A 166 -1.21 -9.47 15.19
N ALA A 167 -0.16 -10.12 15.70
CA ALA A 167 -0.21 -11.51 16.13
C ALA A 167 -1.13 -11.72 17.34
N HIS A 168 -1.11 -10.81 18.32
CA HIS A 168 -1.98 -10.84 19.50
C HIS A 168 -3.46 -10.72 19.13
N ARG A 169 -3.77 -9.94 18.10
CA ARG A 169 -5.12 -9.80 17.53
C ARG A 169 -5.55 -10.96 16.64
N LYS A 170 -4.76 -12.04 16.59
CA LYS A 170 -5.00 -13.23 15.76
C LYS A 170 -5.08 -12.93 14.26
N LEU A 171 -4.54 -11.80 13.83
CA LEU A 171 -4.23 -11.60 12.42
C LEU A 171 -3.08 -12.55 12.07
N GLN A 172 -3.00 -12.98 10.82
CA GLN A 172 -1.93 -13.86 10.34
C GLN A 172 -0.93 -12.99 9.56
N PRO A 173 0.17 -12.53 10.19
CA PRO A 173 1.28 -11.92 9.47
C PRO A 173 1.72 -12.82 8.31
N ASP A 174 1.86 -12.22 7.15
CA ASP A 174 2.30 -12.92 5.94
C ASP A 174 3.78 -12.65 5.68
N ALA A 175 4.29 -13.19 4.56
CA ALA A 175 5.67 -12.95 4.16
C ALA A 175 5.94 -11.46 3.95
N ILE A 176 4.95 -10.67 3.53
CA ILE A 176 5.10 -9.22 3.34
C ILE A 176 5.29 -8.55 4.69
N THR A 177 4.46 -8.85 5.70
CA THR A 177 4.58 -8.28 7.05
C THR A 177 5.98 -8.48 7.64
N TYR A 178 6.48 -9.73 7.59
CA TYR A 178 7.80 -10.05 8.12
C TYR A 178 8.92 -9.42 7.31
N ASN A 179 8.82 -9.43 5.97
CA ASN A 179 9.83 -8.81 5.11
C ASN A 179 9.98 -7.31 5.39
N THR A 180 8.86 -6.61 5.55
CA THR A 180 8.88 -5.19 5.89
C THR A 180 9.47 -4.95 7.28
N ALA A 181 9.12 -5.76 8.29
CA ALA A 181 9.70 -5.66 9.64
C ALA A 181 11.21 -5.97 9.68
N ILE A 182 11.67 -6.97 8.91
CA ILE A 182 13.10 -7.30 8.76
C ILE A 182 13.83 -6.13 8.10
N SER A 183 13.25 -5.49 7.07
CA SER A 183 13.81 -4.29 6.45
C SER A 183 13.95 -3.15 7.47
N CYS A 184 12.94 -2.94 8.32
CA CYS A 184 13.03 -1.94 9.39
C CYS A 184 14.20 -2.23 10.34
N CYS A 185 14.43 -3.51 10.67
CA CYS A 185 15.55 -3.92 11.52
C CYS A 185 16.91 -3.78 10.84
N GLU A 186 16.97 -3.87 9.51
CA GLU A 186 18.16 -3.55 8.73
C GLU A 186 18.53 -2.08 8.86
N ASP A 187 17.56 -1.18 8.72
CA ASP A 187 17.75 0.27 8.83
C ASP A 187 18.07 0.69 10.28
N GLY A 188 17.50 -0.02 11.25
CA GLY A 188 17.81 0.15 12.67
C GLY A 188 19.14 -0.45 13.12
N GLU A 189 19.90 -1.10 12.23
CA GLU A 189 21.13 -1.84 12.54
C GLU A 189 20.96 -2.91 13.65
N VAL A 190 19.77 -3.52 13.74
CA VAL A 190 19.43 -4.52 14.76
C VAL A 190 19.34 -5.90 14.16
N TRP A 191 20.48 -6.41 13.72
CA TRP A 191 20.57 -7.70 13.05
C TRP A 191 20.04 -8.87 13.90
N GLN A 192 20.17 -8.83 15.24
CA GLN A 192 19.67 -9.93 16.09
C GLN A 192 18.15 -10.06 16.02
N GLN A 193 17.42 -8.97 15.77
CA GLN A 193 15.97 -9.00 15.60
C GLN A 193 15.62 -9.49 14.20
N ALA A 194 16.35 -9.05 13.17
CA ALA A 194 16.20 -9.54 11.81
C ALA A 194 16.36 -11.07 11.72
N LEU A 195 17.39 -11.64 12.36
CA LEU A 195 17.62 -13.09 12.39
C LEU A 195 16.53 -13.84 13.16
N ARG A 196 16.08 -13.29 14.30
CA ARG A 196 14.96 -13.88 15.06
C ARG A 196 13.68 -13.93 14.26
N MET A 197 13.36 -12.88 13.51
CA MET A 197 12.18 -12.86 12.64
C MET A 197 12.28 -13.89 11.51
N LEU A 198 13.46 -14.10 10.92
CA LEU A 198 13.64 -15.17 9.94
C LEU A 198 13.41 -16.56 10.52
N ASP A 199 13.90 -16.82 11.73
CA ASP A 199 13.65 -18.08 12.42
C ASP A 199 12.15 -18.24 12.75
N GLU A 200 11.51 -17.18 13.21
CA GLU A 200 10.07 -17.17 13.49
C GLU A 200 9.22 -17.44 12.23
N MET A 201 9.59 -16.87 11.08
CA MET A 201 8.95 -17.19 9.79
C MET A 201 9.03 -18.69 9.48
N GLN A 202 10.20 -19.30 9.69
CA GLN A 202 10.37 -20.75 9.47
C GLN A 202 9.52 -21.59 10.43
N GLN A 203 9.50 -21.22 11.71
CA GLN A 203 8.70 -21.89 12.74
C GLN A 203 7.20 -21.80 12.45
N LYS A 204 6.74 -20.66 11.93
CA LYS A 204 5.35 -20.44 11.52
C LYS A 204 5.01 -20.98 10.12
N HIS A 205 5.94 -21.69 9.48
CA HIS A 205 5.79 -22.22 8.11
C HIS A 205 5.50 -21.14 7.05
N ILE A 206 5.93 -19.90 7.30
CA ILE A 206 5.90 -18.80 6.34
C ILE A 206 7.16 -18.89 5.49
N ARG A 207 6.97 -18.96 4.17
CA ARG A 207 8.10 -19.11 3.24
C ARG A 207 8.88 -17.80 3.14
N ALA A 208 10.03 -17.74 3.80
CA ALA A 208 11.03 -16.71 3.56
C ALA A 208 11.49 -16.75 2.09
N ASP A 209 11.62 -15.58 1.48
CA ASP A 209 12.05 -15.43 0.10
C ASP A 209 13.48 -14.90 0.01
N VAL A 210 13.96 -14.65 -1.20
CA VAL A 210 15.32 -14.12 -1.40
C VAL A 210 15.45 -12.75 -0.73
N PHE A 211 14.38 -11.96 -0.72
CA PHE A 211 14.36 -10.64 -0.11
C PHE A 211 14.58 -10.74 1.40
N SER A 212 13.82 -11.59 2.12
CA SER A 212 13.94 -11.79 3.57
C SER A 212 15.39 -12.09 3.99
N TYR A 213 16.05 -12.99 3.26
CA TYR A 213 17.42 -13.38 3.55
C TYR A 213 18.43 -12.29 3.17
N SER A 214 18.24 -11.62 2.04
CA SER A 214 19.14 -10.57 1.58
C SER A 214 19.16 -9.37 2.54
N THR A 215 17.99 -8.96 3.04
CA THR A 215 17.87 -7.84 3.99
C THR A 215 18.47 -8.20 5.35
N ALA A 216 18.22 -9.41 5.85
CA ALA A 216 18.85 -9.88 7.08
C ALA A 216 20.40 -9.99 6.98
N ILE A 217 20.91 -10.49 5.84
CA ILE A 217 22.35 -10.53 5.57
C ILE A 217 22.94 -9.11 5.49
N SER A 218 22.24 -8.20 4.84
CA SER A 218 22.62 -6.78 4.76
C SER A 218 22.69 -6.16 6.16
N ALA A 219 21.72 -6.44 7.02
CA ALA A 219 21.70 -5.99 8.41
C ALA A 219 22.92 -6.49 9.19
N CYS A 220 23.27 -7.77 9.07
CA CYS A 220 24.48 -8.34 9.68
C CYS A 220 25.77 -7.71 9.13
N GLY A 221 25.80 -7.43 7.81
CA GLY A 221 26.94 -6.81 7.13
C GLY A 221 27.20 -5.38 7.61
N LYS A 222 26.15 -4.57 7.79
CA LYS A 222 26.22 -3.19 8.32
C LYS A 222 26.82 -3.15 9.73
N CYS A 223 26.58 -4.18 10.55
CA CYS A 223 27.10 -4.24 11.92
C CYS A 223 28.47 -4.95 12.07
N PHE A 224 29.20 -5.20 10.98
CA PHE A 224 30.48 -5.92 10.95
C PHE A 224 30.44 -7.40 11.40
N TYR A 225 29.26 -8.00 11.57
CA TYR A 225 29.08 -9.42 11.94
C TYR A 225 28.89 -10.32 10.70
N TRP A 226 29.82 -10.22 9.76
CA TRP A 226 29.80 -10.97 8.49
C TRP A 226 29.83 -12.50 8.68
N GLN A 227 30.33 -13.00 9.81
CA GLN A 227 30.45 -14.42 10.09
C GLN A 227 29.08 -15.10 10.24
N GLU A 228 28.15 -14.47 10.94
CA GLU A 228 26.78 -15.00 11.08
C GLU A 228 26.01 -14.89 9.76
N ALA A 229 26.21 -13.81 9.02
CA ALA A 229 25.68 -13.64 7.67
C ALA A 229 26.16 -14.76 6.71
N LEU A 230 27.42 -15.17 6.83
CA LEU A 230 28.02 -16.25 6.04
C LEU A 230 27.48 -17.64 6.40
N VAL A 231 27.20 -17.90 7.68
CA VAL A 231 26.51 -19.14 8.10
C VAL A 231 25.12 -19.21 7.49
N LEU A 232 24.41 -18.08 7.46
CA LEU A 232 23.09 -17.99 6.85
C LEU A 232 23.13 -18.17 5.33
N TYR A 233 24.07 -17.50 4.65
CA TYR A 233 24.30 -17.65 3.22
C TYR A 233 24.69 -19.09 2.85
N ALA A 234 25.57 -19.72 3.64
CA ALA A 234 25.96 -21.11 3.45
C ALA A 234 24.74 -22.03 3.58
N SER A 235 23.90 -21.85 4.60
CA SER A 235 22.71 -22.69 4.84
C SER A 235 21.72 -22.69 3.67
N GLU A 236 21.58 -21.56 2.96
CA GLU A 236 20.73 -21.42 1.76
C GLU A 236 21.43 -21.88 0.47
N CYS A 237 22.75 -21.66 0.33
CA CYS A 237 23.53 -22.12 -0.83
C CYS A 237 23.45 -23.63 -1.05
N TRP A 238 23.32 -24.41 0.03
CA TRP A 238 23.16 -25.86 -0.05
C TRP A 238 21.73 -26.31 -0.40
N ARG A 239 20.72 -25.44 -0.19
CA ARG A 239 19.30 -25.77 -0.38
C ARG A 239 18.74 -25.46 -1.77
N ARG A 240 19.35 -24.57 -2.57
CA ARG A 240 18.81 -24.15 -3.88
C ARG A 240 19.48 -24.85 -5.08
N PRO A 241 18.75 -25.66 -5.88
CA PRO A 241 19.32 -26.43 -7.00
C PRO A 241 19.87 -25.59 -8.17
N TRP A 242 19.31 -24.41 -8.45
CA TRP A 242 19.67 -23.63 -9.65
C TRP A 242 21.02 -22.90 -9.54
N MET A 243 21.55 -22.66 -8.33
CA MET A 243 22.91 -22.11 -8.15
C MET A 243 24.01 -23.17 -8.35
N LYS A 244 23.69 -24.48 -8.33
CA LYS A 244 24.64 -25.52 -8.76
C LYS A 244 24.96 -25.43 -10.25
N ALA A 245 24.04 -24.90 -11.07
CA ALA A 245 24.24 -24.72 -12.50
C ALA A 245 25.19 -23.55 -12.83
N LEU A 246 25.24 -22.51 -12.00
CA LEU A 246 26.14 -21.36 -12.18
C LEU A 246 27.62 -21.67 -11.87
N LYS A 247 27.90 -22.71 -11.08
CA LYS A 247 29.26 -23.23 -10.84
C LYS A 247 29.81 -24.07 -12.01
N ALA A 248 29.02 -24.37 -13.03
CA ALA A 248 29.48 -25.09 -14.22
C ALA A 248 29.93 -24.17 -15.36
N THR A 249 29.90 -22.84 -15.15
CA THR A 249 30.22 -21.83 -16.18
C THR A 249 31.31 -20.83 -15.75
N TRP A 250 32.07 -21.14 -14.70
CA TRP A 250 33.31 -20.44 -14.33
C TRP A 250 34.41 -21.44 -14.00
#